data_AF-A0A1G1EAR5-F1
#
_entry.id   AF-A0A1G1EAR5-F1
#
_cell.length_a   1.000
_cell.length_b   1.000
_cell.length_c   1.000
_cell.angle_alpha   90.00
_cell.angle_beta   90.00
_cell.angle_gamma   90.00
#
_symmetry.space_group_name_H-M   'P 1'
#
loop_
_entity.id
_entity.type
_entity.pdbx_description
1 polymer ?
#
loop_
_entity_poly.entity_id
_entity_poly.type
_entity_poly.pdbx_seq_one_letter_code
_entity_poly.pdbx_strand_id
1 'polypeptide(L)' 'MGKIYEIKRGRKYHYYYRHSQRIKLDGSQDGKGPGSGPSRVVTTNIYLGNAENIVRKLKGENISIS' A
#
# COMPACT_ATOMS: atom_id res chain seq x y z
N MET A 1 9.98 0.59 -5.57
CA MET A 1 8.76 0.63 -6.43
C MET A 1 7.68 -0.20 -5.79
N GLY A 2 6.43 0.25 -5.86
CA GLY A 2 5.29 -0.57 -5.42
C GLY A 2 4.78 -1.50 -6.52
N LYS A 3 3.92 -2.44 -6.14
CA LYS A 3 3.32 -3.46 -7.02
C LYS A 3 1.83 -3.60 -6.73
N ILE A 4 1.03 -3.78 -7.78
CA ILE A 4 -0.38 -4.15 -7.65
C ILE A 4 -0.47 -5.65 -7.39
N TYR A 5 -1.29 -6.05 -6.43
CA TYR A 5 -1.55 -7.44 -6.10
C TYR A 5 -3.05 -7.71 -6.03
N GLU A 6 -3.44 -8.91 -6.45
CA GLU A 6 -4.81 -9.41 -6.39
C GLU A 6 -5.00 -10.33 -5.18
N ILE A 7 -6.20 -10.27 -4.59
CA ILE A 7 -6.65 -11.15 -3.52
C ILE A 7 -8.05 -11.63 -3.87
N LYS A 8 -8.25 -12.95 -3.90
CA LYS A 8 -9.58 -13.54 -4.00
C LYS A 8 -10.23 -13.63 -2.61
N ARG A 9 -11.40 -13.04 -2.44
CA ARG A 9 -12.26 -13.19 -1.25
C ARG A 9 -13.62 -13.73 -1.67
N GLY A 10 -13.88 -14.99 -1.37
CA GLY A 10 -15.06 -15.71 -1.86
C GLY A 10 -15.08 -15.77 -3.40
N ARG A 11 -16.14 -15.24 -4.00
CA ARG A 11 -16.30 -15.17 -5.47
C ARG A 11 -15.74 -13.89 -6.10
N LYS A 12 -15.20 -12.96 -5.30
CA LYS A 12 -14.76 -11.64 -5.77
C LYS A 12 -13.23 -11.49 -5.73
N TYR A 13 -12.69 -10.76 -6.70
CA TYR A 13 -11.29 -10.35 -6.74
C TYR A 13 -11.14 -8.91 -6.27
N HIS A 14 -10.18 -8.68 -5.38
CA HIS A 14 -9.85 -7.41 -4.76
C HIS A 14 -8.42 -7.03 -5.07
N TYR A 15 -8.20 -5.77 -5.42
CA TYR A 15 -6.89 -5.27 -5.83
C TYR A 15 -6.36 -4.26 -4.83
N TYR A 16 -5.05 -4.26 -4.67
CA TYR A 16 -4.36 -3.38 -3.75
C TYR A 16 -3.02 -2.95 -4.37
N TYR A 17 -2.59 -1.73 -4.08
CA TYR A 17 -1.24 -1.28 -4.35
C TYR A 17 -0.39 -1.44 -3.09
N ARG A 18 0.67 -2.23 -3.16
CA ARG A 18 1.65 -2.42 -2.09
C ARG A 18 2.91 -1.65 -2.38
N HIS A 19 3.43 -0.91 -1.41
CA HIS A 19 4.79 -0.40 -1.48
C HIS A 19 5.47 -0.46 -0.12
N SER A 20 6.80 -0.63 -0.13
CA SER A 20 7.62 -0.70 1.08
C SER A 20 8.70 0.37 1.05
N GLN A 21 8.92 1.03 2.18
CA GLN A 21 9.93 2.08 2.35
C GLN A 21 10.64 1.94 3.70
N ARG A 22 11.94 2.27 3.75
CA ARG A 22 12.72 2.27 4.99
C ARG A 22 12.59 3.64 5.66
N ILE A 23 12.10 3.66 6.90
CA ILE A 23 12.04 4.87 7.72
C ILE A 23 13.03 4.77 8.87
N LYS A 24 13.65 5.91 9.22
CA LYS A 24 14.46 6.02 10.44
C LYS A 24 13.52 6.03 11.64
N LEU A 25 13.90 5.31 12.69
CA LEU A 25 13.24 5.43 13.99
C LEU A 25 13.91 6.61 14.71
N ASP A 26 13.13 7.43 15.41
CA ASP A 26 13.53 8.76 15.86
C ASP A 26 14.92 8.80 16.50
N GLY A 27 15.68 9.82 16.09
CA GLY A 27 17.10 9.99 16.38
C GLY A 27 17.41 10.65 17.72
N SER A 28 16.61 10.42 18.76
CA SER A 28 16.81 11.00 20.11
C SER A 28 18.03 10.43 20.87
N GLN A 29 18.95 9.74 20.20
CA GLN A 29 20.17 9.25 20.83
C GLN A 29 21.35 10.07 20.34
N ASP A 30 21.80 10.99 21.20
CA ASP A 30 23.06 11.74 21.12
C ASP A 30 24.26 10.79 21.23
N GLY A 31 24.42 9.96 20.21
CA GLY A 31 25.49 8.99 20.10
C GLY A 31 25.39 8.24 18.79
N LYS A 32 26.04 8.75 17.74
CA LYS A 32 26.18 8.01 16.48
C LYS A 32 27.65 7.90 16.10
N GLY A 33 28.20 6.71 16.29
CA GLY A 33 29.28 6.20 15.45
C GLY A 33 28.82 6.00 14.00
N PRO A 34 29.73 5.70 13.06
CA PRO A 34 29.45 5.84 11.63
C PRO A 34 28.34 4.89 11.13
N GLY A 35 27.25 5.44 10.56
CA GLY A 35 26.41 4.78 9.53
C GLY A 35 24.98 4.34 9.87
N SER A 36 24.55 4.13 11.13
CA SER A 36 23.42 3.19 11.31
C SER A 36 22.51 3.41 12.52
N GLY A 37 22.03 4.63 12.75
CA GLY A 37 20.84 4.79 13.61
C GLY A 37 19.71 3.85 13.14
N PRO A 38 18.96 3.22 14.08
CA PRO A 38 18.01 2.15 13.77
C PRO A 38 16.97 2.61 12.74
N SER A 39 16.61 1.68 11.87
CA SER A 39 15.62 1.92 10.81
C SER A 39 14.72 0.71 10.67
N ARG A 40 13.49 0.93 10.25
CA ARG A 40 12.53 -0.15 9.96
C ARG A 40 11.98 -0.05 8.55
N VAL A 41 11.65 -1.19 7.96
CA VAL A 41 10.92 -1.23 6.69
C VAL A 41 9.42 -1.21 7.01
N VAL A 42 8.71 -0.23 6.47
CA VAL A 42 7.25 -0.11 6.57
C VAL A 42 6.65 -0.48 5.23
N THR A 43 5.64 -1.35 5.27
CA THR A 43 4.87 -1.75 4.10
C THR A 43 3.47 -1.16 4.19
N THR A 44 3.06 -0.44 3.16
CA THR A 44 1.73 0.16 3.03
C THR A 44 0.94 -0.59 1.96
N ASN A 45 -0.34 -0.85 2.26
CA ASN A 45 -1.29 -1.47 1.34
C ASN A 45 -2.46 -0.50 1.12
N ILE A 46 -2.65 -0.05 -0.12
CA ILE A 46 -3.75 0.84 -0.51
C ILE A 46 -4.79 0.00 -1.25
N TYR A 47 -6.03 -0.04 -0.77
CA TYR A 47 -7.11 -0.74 -1.45
C TYR A 47 -7.53 0.01 -2.71
N LEU A 48 -7.55 -0.70 -3.85
CA LEU A 48 -7.90 -0.12 -5.16
C LEU A 48 -9.35 -0.39 -5.55
N GLY A 49 -10.00 -1.40 -4.96
CA GLY A 49 -11.35 -1.83 -5.31
C GLY A 49 -11.42 -3.31 -5.68
N ASN A 50 -12.62 -3.78 -5.94
CA ASN A 50 -12.83 -5.09 -6.56
C ASN A 50 -12.79 -4.96 -8.09
N ALA A 51 -12.64 -6.10 -8.80
CA ALA A 51 -12.57 -6.13 -10.26
C ALA A 51 -13.73 -5.38 -10.92
N GLU A 52 -14.95 -5.67 -10.48
CA GLU A 52 -16.20 -5.13 -11.00
C GLU A 52 -16.20 -3.59 -10.94
N ASN A 53 -15.92 -3.03 -9.77
CA ASN A 53 -15.92 -1.59 -9.53
C ASN A 53 -14.81 -0.89 -10.31
N ILE A 54 -13.62 -1.49 -10.40
CA ILE A 54 -12.51 -0.92 -11.17
C ILE A 54 -12.89 -0.84 -12.64
N VAL A 55 -13.44 -1.91 -13.21
CA VAL A 55 -13.89 -1.91 -14.62
C VAL A 55 -14.97 -0.87 -14.87
N ARG A 56 -15.98 -0.78 -14.00
CA ARG A 56 -17.04 0.24 -14.11
C ARG A 56 -16.49 1.66 -14.08
N LYS A 57 -15.57 1.94 -13.15
CA LYS A 57 -14.91 3.25 -13.04
C LYS A 57 -14.09 3.57 -14.29
N LEU A 58 -13.36 2.60 -14.84
CA LEU A 58 -12.60 2.77 -16.08
C LEU A 58 -13.49 3.00 -17.30
N LYS A 59 -14.73 2.49 -17.27
CA LYS A 59 -15.76 2.73 -18.30
C LYS A 59 -16.52 4.05 -18.11
N GLY A 60 -16.21 4.82 -17.07
CA GLY A 60 -16.87 6.10 -16.78
C GLY A 60 -18.27 5.95 -16.17
N GLU A 61 -18.62 4.77 -15.64
CA GLU A 61 -19.88 4.58 -14.93
C GLU A 61 -19.79 5.28 -13.56
N ASN A 62 -20.77 6.13 -13.23
CA ASN A 62 -20.86 6.78 -11.92
C ASN A 62 -21.16 5.74 -10.84
N ILE A 63 -20.18 5.48 -9.97
CA ILE A 63 -20.36 4.60 -8.81
C ILE A 63 -20.89 5.45 -7.66
N SER A 64 -22.20 5.41 -7.43
CA SER A 64 -22.80 5.91 -6.19
C SER A 64 -22.38 4.99 -5.04
N ILE A 65 -21.43 5.45 -4.23
CA ILE A 65 -21.07 4.80 -2.98
C ILE A 65 -22.22 5.10 -2.01
N SER A 66 -23.01 4.06 -1.69
CA SER A 66 -24.09 4.13 -0.69
C SER A 66 -23.53 4.12 0.73
#